data_AF-A0A9P3EYP4-F1
#
_entry.id   AF-A0A9P3EYP4-F1
#
_cell.length_a   1.000
_cell.length_b   1.000
_cell.length_c   1.000
_cell.angle_alpha   90.00
_cell.angle_beta   90.00
_cell.angle_gamma   90.00
#
_symmetry.space_group_name_H-M   'P 1'
#
loop_
_entity.id
_entity.type
_entity.pdbx_description
1 polymer ?
#
loop_
_entity_poly.entity_id
_entity_poly.type
_entity_poly.pdbx_seq_one_letter_code
_entity_poly.pdbx_strand_id
1 'polypeptide(L)'
;MNPEVNRASDPDPNGDVILVVSPPKQPRAYAPSRLYSDEEAGVVRYRASSKHLSLASQYFEKRLKKEWGEGEELQKNGWIEMDVPDTDPEAFSILLDLMHCRTQEVPISVIFDELVELAVQVDYFKCHGVLGLYPARWIEPLKAKRPNTYCDETVKWIFVSGVFNDCELYASVTCLAIRQSKDFINTLDLRIPLAVTGEPI
;
A
#
# COMPACT_ATOMS: atom_id res chain seq x y z
N MET A 1 23.68 19.58 12.04
CA MET A 1 23.86 18.13 12.28
C MET A 1 22.78 17.45 11.47
N ASN A 2 23.17 16.73 10.41
CA ASN A 2 22.23 15.96 9.60
C ASN A 2 21.88 14.70 10.41
N PRO A 3 20.61 14.46 10.78
CA PRO A 3 20.22 13.11 11.17
C PRO A 3 20.48 12.23 9.95
N GLU A 4 21.27 11.18 10.14
CA GLU A 4 21.78 10.33 9.08
C GLU A 4 20.63 9.78 8.24
N VAL A 5 20.45 10.34 7.05
CA VAL A 5 19.66 9.72 5.99
C VAL A 5 20.38 8.43 5.64
N ASN A 6 19.71 7.29 5.89
CA ASN A 6 20.26 5.98 5.61
C ASN A 6 20.34 5.78 4.08
N ARG A 7 21.41 6.30 3.47
CA ARG A 7 21.58 6.43 2.00
C ARG A 7 21.39 5.13 1.21
N ALA A 8 21.44 3.97 1.87
CA ALA A 8 21.28 2.66 1.23
C ALA A 8 19.82 2.33 0.84
N SER A 9 18.83 3.01 1.45
CA SER A 9 17.40 2.77 1.21
C SER A 9 16.69 3.88 0.42
N ASP A 10 17.40 4.93 0.00
CA ASP A 10 16.79 6.03 -0.75
C ASP A 10 16.48 5.62 -2.20
N PRO A 11 15.21 5.73 -2.65
CA PRO A 11 14.86 5.50 -4.05
C PRO A 11 15.53 6.47 -5.03
N ASP A 12 15.76 7.73 -4.60
CA ASP A 12 16.48 8.75 -5.34
C ASP A 12 17.35 9.62 -4.41
N PRO A 13 18.67 9.35 -4.31
CA PRO A 13 19.60 10.14 -3.51
C PRO A 13 19.71 11.62 -3.91
N ASN A 14 19.30 11.98 -5.13
CA ASN A 14 19.27 13.35 -5.63
C ASN A 14 17.84 13.93 -5.66
N GLY A 15 16.87 13.22 -5.08
CA GLY A 15 15.48 13.60 -5.03
C GLY A 15 15.24 14.94 -4.34
N ASP A 16 14.14 15.58 -4.73
CA ASP A 16 13.65 16.86 -4.22
C ASP A 16 12.52 16.69 -3.19
N VAL A 17 12.15 15.46 -2.84
CA VAL A 17 11.16 15.17 -1.79
C VAL A 17 11.78 14.27 -0.74
N ILE A 18 11.64 14.66 0.52
CA ILE A 18 11.93 13.82 1.68
C ILE A 18 10.59 13.37 2.27
N LEU A 19 10.33 12.07 2.24
CA LEU A 19 9.13 11.46 2.80
C LEU A 19 9.45 10.97 4.21
N VAL A 20 8.72 11.45 5.21
CA VAL A 20 8.83 11.02 6.61
C VAL A 20 7.69 10.06 6.89
N VAL A 21 8.00 8.77 6.87
CA VAL A 21 7.01 7.69 6.94
C VAL A 21 6.93 7.20 8.37
N SER A 22 5.75 7.33 8.97
CA SER A 22 5.50 6.87 10.34
C SER A 22 4.56 5.67 10.33
N PRO A 23 4.93 4.56 10.99
CA PRO A 23 4.11 3.36 10.98
C PRO A 23 2.76 3.56 11.69
N PRO A 24 1.79 2.67 11.44
CA PRO A 24 0.53 2.64 12.18
C PRO A 24 0.75 2.54 13.69
N LYS A 25 -0.01 3.33 14.47
CA LYS A 25 0.05 3.30 15.94
C LYS A 25 -0.50 2.02 16.57
N GLN A 26 -1.32 1.29 15.83
CA GLN A 26 -1.95 0.05 16.27
C GLN A 26 -1.75 -1.04 15.20
N PRO A 27 -1.64 -2.31 15.61
CA PRO A 27 -1.63 -3.42 14.66
C PRO A 27 -2.89 -3.42 13.79
N ARG A 28 -2.72 -3.71 12.51
CA ARG A 28 -3.81 -3.77 11.53
C ARG A 28 -4.50 -5.13 11.62
N ALA A 29 -5.82 -5.14 11.82
CA ALA A 29 -6.60 -6.39 11.91
C ALA A 29 -6.41 -7.30 10.68
N TYR A 30 -6.23 -6.70 9.50
CA TYR A 30 -6.00 -7.42 8.25
C TYR A 30 -4.56 -7.89 8.03
N ALA A 31 -3.59 -7.47 8.84
CA ALA A 31 -2.18 -7.82 8.69
C ALA A 31 -1.48 -8.05 10.05
N PRO A 32 -1.92 -9.06 10.82
CA PRO A 32 -1.43 -9.29 12.19
C PRO A 32 0.05 -9.70 12.28
N SER A 33 0.65 -10.20 11.19
CA SER A 33 2.10 -10.48 11.17
C SER A 33 2.96 -9.23 11.05
N ARG A 34 2.39 -8.06 10.73
CA ARG A 34 3.11 -6.78 10.64
C ARG A 34 3.21 -6.17 12.03
N LEU A 35 4.43 -6.08 12.54
CA LEU A 35 4.74 -5.50 13.85
C LEU A 35 5.48 -4.18 13.65
N TYR A 36 5.06 -3.16 14.39
CA TYR A 36 5.65 -1.83 14.34
C TYR A 36 6.31 -1.52 15.69
N SER A 37 7.53 -0.97 15.65
CA SER A 37 8.21 -0.48 16.85
C SER A 37 7.57 0.83 17.34
N ASP A 38 7.77 1.17 18.62
CA ASP A 38 7.25 2.41 19.22
C ASP A 38 7.62 3.70 18.46
N GLU A 39 6.79 4.73 18.66
CA GLU A 39 6.55 5.89 17.77
C GLU A 39 7.79 6.61 17.21
N GLU A 40 8.92 6.66 17.92
CA GLU A 40 10.14 7.33 17.42
C GLU A 40 11.14 6.38 16.73
N ALA A 41 11.15 5.09 17.09
CA ALA A 41 12.09 4.12 16.52
C ALA A 41 11.64 3.59 15.16
N GLY A 42 10.35 3.73 14.82
CA GLY A 42 9.76 3.22 13.58
C GLY A 42 9.73 4.21 12.41
N VAL A 43 10.06 5.48 12.62
CA VAL A 43 10.00 6.50 11.57
C VAL A 43 11.13 6.29 10.56
N VAL A 44 10.76 6.15 9.28
CA VAL A 44 11.70 5.97 8.18
C VAL A 44 11.65 7.18 7.26
N ARG A 45 12.83 7.67 6.84
CA ARG A 45 12.96 8.77 5.90
C ARG A 45 13.42 8.24 4.55
N TYR A 46 12.71 8.61 3.49
CA TYR A 46 13.06 8.28 2.12
C TYR A 46 13.29 9.54 1.30
N ARG A 47 14.34 9.54 0.49
CA ARG A 47 14.54 10.58 -0.53
C ARG A 47 14.07 10.10 -1.90
N ALA A 48 13.18 10.89 -2.51
CA ALA A 48 12.48 10.53 -3.75
C ALA A 48 12.35 11.73 -4.70
N SER A 49 12.09 11.45 -5.98
CA SER A 49 11.81 12.49 -6.98
C SER A 49 10.33 12.84 -7.01
N SER A 50 10.02 14.13 -6.87
CA SER A 50 8.68 14.71 -7.05
C SER A 50 8.06 14.32 -8.39
N LYS A 51 8.89 14.23 -9.45
CA LYS A 51 8.45 13.89 -10.81
C LYS A 51 8.06 12.42 -10.91
N HIS A 52 8.85 11.51 -10.36
CA HIS A 52 8.50 10.09 -10.34
C HIS A 52 7.25 9.84 -9.50
N LEU A 53 7.19 10.43 -8.30
CA LEU A 53 6.01 10.35 -7.43
C LEU A 53 4.75 10.88 -8.13
N SER A 54 4.81 12.07 -8.73
CA SER A 54 3.66 12.69 -9.41
C SER A 54 3.21 11.90 -10.65
N LEU A 55 4.15 11.31 -11.40
CA LEU A 55 3.81 10.50 -12.56
C LEU A 55 3.16 9.17 -12.16
N ALA A 56 3.64 8.59 -11.06
CA ALA A 56 3.23 7.27 -10.58
C ALA A 56 1.92 7.24 -9.79
N SER A 57 1.61 8.33 -9.08
CA SER A 57 0.59 8.35 -8.03
C SER A 57 -0.27 9.59 -8.14
N GLN A 58 -1.59 9.39 -8.29
CA GLN A 58 -2.54 10.51 -8.29
C GLN A 58 -2.57 11.24 -6.94
N TYR A 59 -2.25 10.54 -5.84
CA TYR A 59 -2.12 11.17 -4.52
C TYR A 59 -0.98 12.20 -4.52
N PHE A 60 0.22 11.80 -4.94
CA PHE A 60 1.38 12.69 -4.97
C PHE A 60 1.25 13.76 -6.05
N GLU A 61 0.71 13.42 -7.23
CA GLU A 61 0.41 14.39 -8.28
C GLU A 61 -0.47 15.54 -7.77
N LYS A 62 -1.46 15.24 -6.92
CA LYS A 62 -2.32 16.26 -6.33
C LYS A 62 -1.61 17.06 -5.25
N ARG A 63 -0.92 16.43 -4.30
CA ARG A 63 -0.23 17.18 -3.21
C ARG A 63 0.93 18.04 -3.71
N LEU A 64 1.67 17.57 -4.71
CA LEU A 64 2.84 18.28 -5.25
C LEU A 64 2.47 19.33 -6.31
N LYS A 65 1.19 19.51 -6.63
CA LYS A 65 0.73 20.60 -7.49
C LYS A 65 0.91 21.94 -6.77
N LYS A 66 1.38 22.92 -7.54
CA LYS A 66 1.70 24.29 -7.10
C LYS A 66 0.54 25.03 -6.43
N GLU A 67 -0.68 24.59 -6.67
CA GLU A 67 -1.90 25.14 -6.08
C GLU A 67 -2.07 24.78 -4.60
N TRP A 68 -1.25 23.84 -4.10
CA TRP A 68 -1.21 23.39 -2.72
C TRP A 68 0.09 23.83 -2.05
N GLY A 69 0.06 23.93 -0.71
CA GLY A 69 1.20 24.44 0.07
C GLY A 69 2.49 23.66 -0.18
N GLU A 70 2.38 22.34 -0.33
CA GLU A 70 3.53 21.48 -0.60
C GLU A 70 4.15 21.75 -1.99
N GLY A 71 3.31 21.98 -3.01
CA GLY A 71 3.79 22.32 -4.34
C GLY A 71 4.42 23.71 -4.41
N GLU A 72 3.88 24.69 -3.70
CA GLU A 72 4.45 26.04 -3.60
C GLU A 72 5.83 26.01 -2.92
N GLU A 73 5.95 25.30 -1.80
CA GLU A 73 7.20 25.16 -1.08
C GLU A 73 8.28 24.45 -1.92
N LEU A 74 7.91 23.37 -2.61
CA LEU A 74 8.80 22.68 -3.53
C LEU A 74 9.32 23.62 -4.64
N GLN A 75 8.46 24.47 -5.21
CA GLN A 75 8.87 25.46 -6.22
C GLN A 75 9.86 26.49 -5.66
N LYS A 76 9.61 26.96 -4.44
CA LYS A 76 10.37 28.03 -3.79
C LYS A 76 11.73 27.56 -3.31
N ASN A 77 11.79 26.39 -2.67
CA ASN A 77 12.98 25.89 -2.00
C ASN A 77 13.77 24.91 -2.89
N GLY A 78 13.15 24.38 -3.94
CA GLY A 78 13.72 23.32 -4.79
C GLY A 78 13.70 21.93 -4.13
N TRP A 79 13.16 21.82 -2.91
CA TRP A 79 12.92 20.57 -2.21
C TRP A 79 11.80 20.75 -1.17
N ILE A 80 11.25 19.64 -0.65
CA ILE A 80 10.27 19.65 0.44
C ILE A 80 10.39 18.41 1.33
N GLU A 81 9.95 18.53 2.59
CA GLU A 81 9.70 17.43 3.51
C GLU A 81 8.18 17.20 3.66
N MET A 82 7.75 15.93 3.56
CA MET A 82 6.34 15.56 3.64
C MET A 82 6.12 14.41 4.62
N ASP A 83 5.21 14.60 5.57
CA ASP A 83 4.77 13.54 6.48
C ASP A 83 3.83 12.56 5.76
N VAL A 84 4.10 11.28 5.98
CA VAL A 84 3.31 10.14 5.49
C VAL A 84 2.97 9.24 6.70
N PRO A 85 2.02 9.68 7.55
CA PRO A 85 1.66 8.94 8.77
C PRO A 85 0.82 7.71 8.46
N ASP A 86 0.72 6.81 9.44
CA ASP A 86 -0.10 5.58 9.36
C ASP A 86 0.18 4.78 8.08
N THR A 87 1.48 4.60 7.78
CA THR A 87 1.93 3.94 6.56
C THR A 87 2.99 2.92 6.92
N ASP A 88 2.78 1.67 6.52
CA ASP A 88 3.75 0.61 6.72
C ASP A 88 5.03 0.91 5.89
N PRO A 89 6.20 1.08 6.54
CA PRO A 89 7.40 1.52 5.85
C PRO A 89 7.95 0.53 4.82
N GLU A 90 7.82 -0.79 5.04
CA GLU A 90 8.42 -1.77 4.14
C GLU A 90 7.57 -1.94 2.87
N ALA A 91 6.24 -2.01 3.01
CA ALA A 91 5.33 -2.00 1.88
C ALA A 91 5.45 -0.69 1.08
N PHE A 92 5.62 0.44 1.77
CA PHE A 92 5.82 1.72 1.10
C PHE A 92 7.16 1.78 0.36
N SER A 93 8.23 1.20 0.91
CA SER A 93 9.53 1.09 0.23
C SER A 93 9.41 0.35 -1.10
N ILE A 94 8.67 -0.76 -1.13
CA ILE A 94 8.41 -1.52 -2.37
C ILE A 94 7.71 -0.65 -3.41
N LEU A 95 6.70 0.13 -2.99
CA LEU A 95 6.01 1.05 -3.89
C LEU A 95 6.97 2.13 -4.41
N LEU A 96 7.80 2.71 -3.55
CA LEU A 96 8.79 3.71 -3.96
C LEU A 96 9.80 3.14 -4.98
N ASP A 97 10.28 1.91 -4.77
CA ASP A 97 11.17 1.25 -5.73
C ASP A 97 10.48 1.05 -7.08
N LEU A 98 9.20 0.66 -7.10
CA LEU A 98 8.41 0.57 -8.34
C LEU A 98 8.23 1.93 -9.01
N MET A 99 7.93 2.98 -8.24
CA MET A 99 7.79 4.36 -8.76
C MET A 99 9.11 4.90 -9.37
N HIS A 100 10.25 4.43 -8.86
CA HIS A 100 11.59 4.83 -9.32
C HIS A 100 12.25 3.80 -10.24
N CYS A 101 11.49 2.83 -10.76
CA CYS A 101 11.97 1.79 -11.66
C CYS A 101 13.12 0.92 -11.10
N ARG A 102 13.27 0.82 -9.77
CA ARG A 102 14.24 -0.02 -9.07
C ARG A 102 13.73 -1.46 -8.92
N THR A 103 13.35 -2.07 -10.04
CA THR A 103 12.70 -3.39 -10.10
C THR A 103 13.52 -4.54 -9.51
N GLN A 104 14.84 -4.38 -9.37
CA GLN A 104 15.73 -5.37 -8.75
C GLN A 104 15.59 -5.45 -7.23
N GLU A 105 15.13 -4.38 -6.58
CA GLU A 105 14.88 -4.35 -5.13
C GLU A 105 13.51 -4.89 -4.77
N VAL A 106 12.61 -4.98 -5.76
CA VAL A 106 11.23 -5.42 -5.56
C VAL A 106 11.20 -6.94 -5.35
N PRO A 107 10.59 -7.42 -4.24
CA PRO A 107 10.60 -8.84 -3.91
C PRO A 107 9.90 -9.69 -4.97
N ILE A 108 10.48 -10.87 -5.23
CA ILE A 108 9.93 -11.85 -6.17
C ILE A 108 8.64 -12.49 -5.64
N SER A 109 8.54 -12.62 -4.32
CA SER A 109 7.43 -13.24 -3.60
C SER A 109 7.19 -12.49 -2.30
N VAL A 110 5.95 -12.47 -1.85
CA VAL A 110 5.52 -11.88 -0.59
C VAL A 110 4.63 -12.87 0.17
N ILE A 111 4.52 -12.73 1.48
CA ILE A 111 3.50 -13.45 2.26
C ILE A 111 2.14 -12.77 2.11
N PHE A 112 1.07 -13.45 2.53
CA PHE A 112 -0.28 -12.94 2.28
C PHE A 112 -0.57 -11.62 2.99
N ASP A 113 -0.13 -11.45 4.25
CA ASP A 113 -0.31 -10.18 4.98
C ASP A 113 0.44 -9.00 4.32
N GLU A 114 1.64 -9.23 3.76
CA GLU A 114 2.38 -8.23 2.99
C GLU A 114 1.63 -7.85 1.70
N LEU A 115 1.05 -8.82 1.00
CA LEU A 115 0.24 -8.56 -0.19
C LEU A 115 -0.99 -7.71 0.11
N VAL A 116 -1.64 -7.97 1.26
CA VAL A 116 -2.81 -7.20 1.70
C VAL A 116 -2.39 -5.78 2.07
N GLU A 117 -1.29 -5.62 2.81
CA GLU A 117 -0.73 -4.30 3.15
C GLU A 117 -0.35 -3.50 1.90
N LEU A 118 0.30 -4.14 0.91
CA LEU A 118 0.58 -3.53 -0.39
C LEU A 118 -0.70 -3.09 -1.11
N ALA A 119 -1.75 -3.93 -1.12
CA ALA A 119 -3.04 -3.57 -1.72
C ALA A 119 -3.66 -2.34 -1.04
N VAL A 120 -3.57 -2.22 0.29
CA VAL A 120 -4.08 -1.06 1.03
C VAL A 120 -3.34 0.21 0.60
N GLN A 121 -2.01 0.16 0.55
CA GLN A 121 -1.23 1.33 0.17
C GLN A 121 -1.40 1.70 -1.31
N VAL A 122 -1.52 0.72 -2.20
CA VAL A 122 -1.81 0.95 -3.62
C VAL A 122 -3.15 1.66 -3.79
N ASP A 123 -4.18 1.23 -3.08
CA ASP A 123 -5.48 1.91 -3.09
C ASP A 123 -5.38 3.31 -2.48
N TYR A 124 -4.64 3.49 -1.39
CA TYR A 124 -4.48 4.79 -0.73
C TYR A 124 -3.73 5.81 -1.61
N PHE A 125 -2.54 5.45 -2.09
CA PHE A 125 -1.69 6.32 -2.92
C PHE A 125 -2.13 6.37 -4.38
N LYS A 126 -3.14 5.57 -4.78
CA LYS A 126 -3.70 5.53 -6.14
C LYS A 126 -2.61 5.33 -7.20
N CYS A 127 -1.76 4.32 -7.00
CA CYS A 127 -0.57 4.05 -7.82
C CYS A 127 -0.60 2.71 -8.57
N HIS A 128 -1.79 2.14 -8.83
CA HIS A 128 -1.96 0.85 -9.52
C HIS A 128 -1.10 0.68 -10.79
N GLY A 129 -0.91 1.75 -11.57
CA GLY A 129 -0.18 1.69 -12.84
C GLY A 129 1.29 1.29 -12.71
N VAL A 130 1.97 1.59 -11.60
CA VAL A 130 3.40 1.29 -11.44
C VAL A 130 3.67 -0.18 -11.10
N LEU A 131 2.64 -0.92 -10.72
CA LEU A 131 2.78 -2.30 -10.29
C LEU A 131 3.05 -3.26 -11.44
N GLY A 132 2.70 -2.90 -12.68
CA GLY A 132 2.90 -3.74 -13.86
C GLY A 132 2.38 -5.17 -13.66
N LEU A 133 3.28 -6.16 -13.70
CA LEU A 133 2.96 -7.59 -13.55
C LEU A 133 3.20 -8.14 -12.14
N TYR A 134 3.70 -7.33 -11.20
CA TYR A 134 4.02 -7.79 -9.84
C TYR A 134 2.80 -8.34 -9.08
N PRO A 135 1.58 -7.75 -9.18
CA PRO A 135 0.42 -8.31 -8.49
C PRO A 135 0.14 -9.75 -8.92
N ALA A 136 0.14 -10.03 -10.23
CA ALA A 136 -0.04 -11.40 -10.73
C ALA A 136 1.06 -12.33 -10.19
N ARG A 137 2.33 -11.89 -10.23
CA ARG A 137 3.47 -12.66 -9.71
C ARG A 137 3.35 -13.01 -8.23
N TRP A 138 2.82 -12.10 -7.41
CA TRP A 138 2.63 -12.29 -5.98
C TRP A 138 1.37 -13.12 -5.66
N ILE A 139 0.28 -12.92 -6.40
CA ILE A 139 -1.00 -13.59 -6.19
C ILE A 139 -0.93 -15.07 -6.57
N GLU A 140 -0.34 -15.41 -7.72
CA GLU A 140 -0.40 -16.78 -8.27
C GLU A 140 0.10 -17.87 -7.29
N PRO A 141 1.27 -17.74 -6.63
CA PRO A 141 1.73 -18.73 -5.66
C PRO A 141 0.85 -18.85 -4.41
N LEU A 142 0.11 -17.79 -4.07
CA LEU A 142 -0.75 -17.72 -2.88
C LEU A 142 -2.15 -18.27 -3.14
N LYS A 143 -2.62 -18.33 -4.41
CA LYS A 143 -3.95 -18.85 -4.78
C LYS A 143 -4.20 -20.28 -4.28
N ALA A 144 -3.15 -21.11 -4.21
CA ALA A 144 -3.25 -22.49 -3.73
C ALA A 144 -3.57 -22.60 -2.22
N LYS A 145 -3.30 -21.55 -1.44
CA LYS A 145 -3.55 -21.50 0.01
C LYS A 145 -4.88 -20.84 0.36
N ARG A 146 -5.70 -20.50 -0.63
CA ARG A 146 -6.99 -19.83 -0.38
C ARG A 146 -7.90 -20.68 0.49
N PRO A 147 -8.69 -20.05 1.38
CA PRO A 147 -9.67 -20.76 2.17
C PRO A 147 -10.77 -21.33 1.28
N ASN A 148 -11.22 -22.55 1.60
CA ASN A 148 -12.41 -23.17 0.99
C ASN A 148 -13.68 -22.95 1.84
N THR A 149 -13.51 -22.37 3.02
CA THR A 149 -14.57 -22.02 3.95
C THR A 149 -14.45 -20.56 4.36
N TYR A 150 -15.57 -19.87 4.54
CA TYR A 150 -15.55 -18.46 4.93
C TYR A 150 -14.79 -18.24 6.25
N CYS A 151 -13.88 -17.26 6.23
CA CYS A 151 -13.07 -16.78 7.35
C CYS A 151 -12.50 -15.38 7.03
N ASP A 152 -11.78 -14.77 7.97
CA ASP A 152 -11.15 -13.45 7.81
C ASP A 152 -10.23 -13.37 6.58
N GLU A 153 -9.51 -14.44 6.21
CA GLU A 153 -8.71 -14.44 4.99
C GLU A 153 -9.56 -14.30 3.72
N THR A 154 -10.82 -14.75 3.74
CA THR A 154 -11.74 -14.56 2.61
C THR A 154 -11.96 -13.07 2.34
N VAL A 155 -12.11 -12.28 3.41
CA VAL A 155 -12.30 -10.82 3.37
C VAL A 155 -11.05 -10.13 2.80
N LYS A 156 -9.86 -10.54 3.27
CA LYS A 156 -8.58 -10.07 2.73
C LYS A 156 -8.45 -10.37 1.24
N TRP A 157 -8.83 -11.57 0.79
CA TRP A 157 -8.78 -11.95 -0.62
C TRP A 157 -9.76 -11.16 -1.49
N ILE A 158 -10.96 -10.85 -0.98
CA ILE A 158 -11.93 -9.97 -1.68
C ILE A 158 -11.29 -8.60 -1.92
N PHE A 159 -10.67 -8.02 -0.88
CA PHE A 159 -10.01 -6.73 -1.00
C PHE A 159 -8.84 -6.75 -1.99
N VAL A 160 -7.90 -7.69 -1.83
CA VAL A 160 -6.73 -7.85 -2.71
C VAL A 160 -7.13 -8.01 -4.18
N SER A 161 -8.11 -8.87 -4.45
CA SER A 161 -8.58 -9.11 -5.82
C SER A 161 -9.33 -7.93 -6.43
N GLY A 162 -10.02 -7.13 -5.61
CA GLY A 162 -10.66 -5.88 -6.03
C GLY A 162 -9.63 -4.81 -6.39
N VAL A 163 -8.63 -4.58 -5.54
CA VAL A 163 -7.55 -3.60 -5.78
C VAL A 163 -6.75 -3.96 -7.01
N PHE A 164 -6.35 -5.23 -7.16
CA PHE A 164 -5.52 -5.66 -8.29
C PHE A 164 -6.30 -6.08 -9.53
N ASN A 165 -7.63 -5.90 -9.53
CA ASN A 165 -8.51 -6.17 -10.66
C ASN A 165 -8.41 -7.61 -11.21
N ASP A 166 -8.23 -8.60 -10.33
CA ASP A 166 -8.30 -10.02 -10.67
C ASP A 166 -9.77 -10.48 -10.60
N CYS A 167 -10.49 -10.31 -11.71
CA CYS A 167 -11.93 -10.57 -11.78
C CYS A 167 -12.32 -12.01 -11.44
N GLU A 168 -11.52 -13.00 -11.88
CA GLU A 168 -11.81 -14.41 -11.63
C GLU A 168 -11.66 -14.72 -10.14
N LEU A 169 -10.57 -14.25 -9.55
CA LEU A 169 -10.33 -14.39 -8.12
C LEU A 169 -11.43 -13.70 -7.33
N TYR A 170 -11.75 -12.44 -7.66
CA TYR A 170 -12.76 -11.64 -6.99
C TYR A 170 -14.13 -12.31 -7.00
N ALA A 171 -14.58 -12.80 -8.16
CA ALA A 171 -15.85 -13.52 -8.28
C ALA A 171 -15.86 -14.80 -7.44
N SER A 172 -14.76 -15.56 -7.46
CA SER A 172 -14.62 -16.80 -6.70
C SER A 172 -14.72 -16.57 -5.19
N VAL A 173 -13.98 -15.59 -4.63
CA VAL A 173 -13.95 -15.37 -3.17
C VAL A 173 -15.16 -14.62 -2.65
N THR A 174 -15.73 -13.72 -3.46
CA THR A 174 -17.00 -13.04 -3.13
C THR A 174 -18.15 -14.05 -3.09
N CYS A 175 -18.21 -14.98 -4.05
CA CYS A 175 -19.20 -16.05 -4.05
C CYS A 175 -19.07 -16.97 -2.83
N LEU A 176 -17.83 -17.30 -2.43
CA LEU A 176 -17.58 -18.05 -1.21
C LEU A 176 -18.13 -17.32 0.03
N ALA A 177 -17.83 -16.03 0.16
CA ALA A 177 -18.31 -15.22 1.29
C ALA A 177 -19.84 -15.16 1.33
N ILE A 178 -20.49 -14.77 0.23
CA ILE A 178 -21.96 -14.66 0.15
C ILE A 178 -22.65 -15.98 0.50
N ARG A 179 -22.11 -17.11 0.07
CA ARG A 179 -22.73 -18.43 0.28
C ARG A 179 -22.59 -18.96 1.70
N GLN A 180 -21.55 -18.55 2.43
CA GLN A 180 -21.18 -19.18 3.70
C GLN A 180 -21.17 -18.23 4.90
N SER A 181 -21.21 -16.92 4.70
CA SER A 181 -21.40 -15.96 5.79
C SER A 181 -22.76 -16.21 6.44
N LYS A 182 -22.74 -16.53 7.73
CA LYS A 182 -23.97 -16.75 8.52
C LYS A 182 -24.52 -15.46 9.13
N ASP A 183 -23.66 -14.44 9.23
CA ASP A 183 -23.90 -13.15 9.86
C ASP A 183 -23.17 -12.05 9.05
N PHE A 184 -23.09 -10.84 9.62
CA PHE A 184 -22.35 -9.71 9.02
C PHE A 184 -20.89 -10.06 8.70
N ILE A 185 -20.43 -9.63 7.53
CA ILE A 185 -19.02 -9.77 7.14
C ILE A 185 -18.21 -8.72 7.89
N ASN A 186 -17.32 -9.17 8.78
CA ASN A 186 -16.32 -8.30 9.38
C ASN A 186 -15.35 -7.84 8.28
N THR A 187 -15.32 -6.54 7.98
CA THR A 187 -14.48 -5.99 6.91
C THR A 187 -13.01 -5.87 7.29
N LEU A 188 -12.66 -6.11 8.57
CA LEU A 188 -11.30 -5.94 9.08
C LEU A 188 -10.75 -4.52 8.85
N ASP A 189 -11.62 -3.51 8.88
CA ASP A 189 -11.30 -2.11 8.51
C ASP A 189 -10.86 -1.90 7.05
N LEU A 190 -10.99 -2.91 6.18
CA LEU A 190 -10.72 -2.80 4.76
C LEU A 190 -11.89 -2.12 4.03
N ARG A 191 -11.57 -1.35 2.99
CA ARG A 191 -12.56 -0.68 2.14
C ARG A 191 -13.17 -1.67 1.13
N ILE A 192 -14.08 -2.50 1.61
CA ILE A 192 -14.79 -3.50 0.78
C ILE A 192 -16.12 -2.92 0.29
N PRO A 193 -16.48 -3.12 -1.01
CA PRO A 193 -17.75 -2.63 -1.53
C PRO A 193 -18.97 -3.18 -0.78
N LEU A 194 -19.94 -2.31 -0.50
CA LEU A 194 -21.21 -2.63 0.19
C LEU A 194 -22.01 -3.77 -0.45
N ALA A 195 -21.89 -3.94 -1.77
CA ALA A 195 -22.52 -5.04 -2.51
C ALA A 195 -22.08 -6.43 -2.01
N VAL A 196 -20.95 -6.51 -1.30
CA VAL A 196 -20.42 -7.74 -0.72
C VAL A 196 -20.81 -7.88 0.76
N THR A 197 -20.98 -6.79 1.50
CA THR A 197 -21.13 -6.81 2.97
C THR A 197 -22.57 -6.95 3.45
N GLY A 198 -23.57 -6.61 2.61
CA GLY A 198 -25.00 -6.76 2.89
C GLY A 198 -25.54 -5.89 4.04
N GLU A 199 -26.48 -4.97 3.75
CA GLU A 199 -27.37 -4.41 4.78
C GLU A 199 -28.82 -4.88 4.52
N PRO A 200 -29.65 -5.03 5.57
CA PRO A 200 -31.04 -5.38 5.41
C PRO A 200 -31.84 -4.21 4.83
N ILE A 201 -32.81 -4.52 3.96
CA ILE A 201 -33.87 -3.60 3.51
C ILE A 201 -34.76 -3.23 4.70
#